data_AF-A0A150R7Y6-F1
#
_entry.id   AF-A0A150R7Y6-F1
#
_cell.length_a   1.000
_cell.length_b   1.000
_cell.length_c   1.000
_cell.angle_alpha   90.00
_cell.angle_beta   90.00
_cell.angle_gamma   90.00
#
_symmetry.space_group_name_H-M   'P 1'
#
loop_
_entity.id
_entity.type
_entity.pdbx_description
1 polymer ?
#
loop_
_entity_poly.entity_id
_entity_poly.type
_entity_poly.pdbx_seq_one_letter_code
_entity_poly.pdbx_strand_id
1 'polypeptide(L)'
;MPGHDIITIGASAGGVEVLIALIGGLPSDLPASLFVVLHLPPAARSMLPQILERTTRMRVAAAVDGEPIEQGRIYIAPADNHLMLGDGFVRVMRTAKENGHRPAVDPTFRTAAEVYGSRVVGVVLSGMRDCGTSGLLEIKRRGGIAVVQDPRDALFPEMPQSALDNVPVDYCVPLARLPPLLADLVQQRAGQAPAEAESPQGLVGEKVEAPEIEFTCPDCGGNLTRNGDGATLSFRCKVGHRYSPEGLEDVQMEALEAALWVALRTIEDTAALARRMAMRAAERNQVHMMAHFEEKVRVAEERGALVRRALLGKDAGDGVPVRQRPKRSL
;
A
#
# COMPACT_ATOMS: atom_id res chain seq x y z
N MET A 1 8.72 -23.03 -24.55
CA MET A 1 8.08 -21.94 -23.79
C MET A 1 9.03 -21.56 -22.69
N PRO A 2 9.23 -20.25 -22.42
CA PRO A 2 10.02 -19.81 -21.27
C PRO A 2 9.43 -20.38 -19.96
N GLY A 3 10.27 -20.54 -18.94
CA GLY A 3 9.83 -20.92 -17.59
C GLY A 3 9.12 -19.76 -16.88
N HIS A 4 8.93 -19.89 -15.58
CA HIS A 4 8.38 -18.80 -14.75
C HIS A 4 9.46 -17.74 -14.44
N ASP A 5 9.83 -16.94 -15.44
CA ASP A 5 11.02 -16.08 -15.40
C ASP A 5 10.76 -14.62 -14.96
N ILE A 6 9.53 -14.30 -14.57
CA ILE A 6 9.13 -12.98 -14.03
C ILE A 6 8.67 -13.15 -12.58
N ILE A 7 9.50 -12.73 -11.63
CA ILE A 7 9.19 -12.85 -10.21
C ILE A 7 8.88 -11.47 -9.63
N THR A 8 7.65 -11.25 -9.20
CA THR A 8 7.21 -10.02 -8.53
C THR A 8 7.08 -10.27 -7.03
N ILE A 9 7.64 -9.37 -6.21
CA ILE A 9 7.74 -9.56 -4.76
C ILE A 9 7.21 -8.31 -4.08
N GLY A 10 6.22 -8.48 -3.20
CA GLY A 10 5.64 -7.43 -2.39
C GLY A 10 5.90 -7.64 -0.90
N ALA A 11 6.38 -6.60 -0.22
CA ALA A 11 6.60 -6.59 1.22
C ALA A 11 6.28 -5.22 1.82
N SER A 12 6.06 -5.18 3.14
CA SER A 12 5.81 -3.93 3.87
C SER A 12 6.51 -3.96 5.23
N ALA A 13 5.78 -3.86 6.33
CA ALA A 13 6.32 -3.98 7.69
C ALA A 13 7.08 -5.30 7.89
N GLY A 14 8.31 -5.21 8.42
CA GLY A 14 9.23 -6.36 8.54
C GLY A 14 9.80 -6.87 7.22
N GLY A 15 9.52 -6.20 6.10
CA GLY A 15 9.91 -6.68 4.77
C GLY A 15 11.41 -6.66 4.50
N VAL A 16 12.17 -5.78 5.16
CA VAL A 16 13.62 -5.65 4.89
C VAL A 16 14.38 -6.91 5.31
N GLU A 17 14.17 -7.42 6.53
CA GLU A 17 14.85 -8.66 6.96
C GLU A 17 14.43 -9.86 6.10
N VAL A 18 13.15 -9.93 5.74
CA VAL A 18 12.61 -11.00 4.89
C VAL A 18 13.23 -10.96 3.49
N LEU A 19 13.35 -9.78 2.89
CA LEU A 19 13.99 -9.61 1.57
C LEU A 19 15.48 -9.95 1.60
N ILE A 20 16.20 -9.58 2.65
CA ILE A 20 17.61 -9.95 2.84
C ILE A 20 17.78 -11.47 2.84
N ALA A 21 16.97 -12.17 3.64
CA ALA A 21 17.04 -13.63 3.76
C ALA A 21 16.61 -14.34 2.47
N LEU A 22 15.54 -13.86 1.82
CA LEU A 22 15.04 -14.41 0.56
C LEU A 22 16.09 -14.26 -0.54
N ILE A 23 16.58 -13.04 -0.78
CA ILE A 23 17.52 -12.74 -1.87
C ILE A 23 18.89 -13.37 -1.61
N GLY A 24 19.35 -13.40 -0.36
CA GLY A 24 20.60 -14.08 0.00
C GLY A 24 20.56 -15.60 -0.15
N GLY A 25 19.37 -16.20 -0.19
CA GLY A 25 19.19 -17.63 -0.43
C GLY A 25 19.04 -18.02 -1.90
N LEU A 26 18.90 -17.06 -2.83
CA LEU A 26 18.69 -17.34 -4.25
C LEU A 26 20.01 -17.65 -4.98
N PRO A 27 20.01 -18.58 -5.94
CA PRO A 27 21.18 -18.82 -6.77
C PRO A 27 21.48 -17.61 -7.66
N SER A 28 22.76 -17.25 -7.81
CA SER A 28 23.15 -16.04 -8.55
C SER A 28 22.95 -16.12 -10.06
N ASP A 29 22.82 -17.33 -10.60
CA ASP A 29 22.58 -17.67 -11.99
C ASP A 29 21.10 -17.97 -12.28
N LEU A 30 20.19 -17.60 -11.37
CA LEU A 30 18.75 -17.77 -11.55
C LEU A 30 18.31 -17.13 -12.89
N PRO A 31 17.74 -17.90 -13.84
CA PRO A 31 17.36 -17.39 -15.15
C PRO A 31 16.00 -16.68 -15.11
N ALA A 32 15.87 -15.71 -14.21
CA ALA A 32 14.68 -14.91 -13.98
C ALA A 32 15.03 -13.45 -13.64
N SER A 33 14.03 -12.57 -13.79
CA SER A 33 14.09 -11.17 -13.37
C SER A 33 13.19 -10.97 -12.16
N LEU A 34 13.70 -10.25 -11.15
CA LEU A 34 12.98 -9.99 -9.89
C LEU A 34 12.56 -8.53 -9.81
N PHE A 35 11.32 -8.28 -9.40
CA PHE A 35 10.73 -6.95 -9.23
C PHE A 35 10.23 -6.81 -7.81
N VAL A 36 10.91 -5.99 -7.01
CA VAL A 36 10.69 -5.88 -5.57
C VAL A 36 10.02 -4.56 -5.26
N VAL A 37 8.86 -4.64 -4.60
CA VAL A 37 8.15 -3.50 -4.03
C VAL A 37 8.20 -3.60 -2.51
N LEU A 38 8.75 -2.56 -1.89
CA LEU A 38 8.68 -2.35 -0.44
C LEU A 38 8.01 -1.01 -0.19
N HIS A 39 7.02 -0.96 0.71
CA HIS A 39 6.42 0.32 1.12
C HIS A 39 7.48 1.20 1.80
N LEU A 40 7.62 2.41 1.28
CA LEU A 40 8.60 3.39 1.73
C LEU A 40 7.93 4.76 1.85
N PRO A 41 8.31 5.60 2.84
CA PRO A 41 7.86 6.97 2.89
C PRO A 41 8.23 7.72 1.59
N PRO A 42 7.37 8.60 1.04
CA PRO A 42 7.63 9.25 -0.25
C PRO A 42 8.94 10.06 -0.32
N ALA A 43 9.37 10.64 0.80
CA ALA A 43 10.61 11.41 0.90
C ALA A 43 11.85 10.57 1.23
N ALA A 44 11.70 9.25 1.40
CA ALA A 44 12.79 8.39 1.81
C ALA A 44 13.79 8.17 0.67
N ARG A 45 15.08 8.41 0.94
CA ARG A 45 16.15 7.87 0.11
C ARG A 45 16.33 6.39 0.47
N SER A 46 15.84 5.50 -0.39
CA SER A 46 15.94 4.07 -0.15
C SER A 46 17.39 3.60 -0.23
N MET A 47 17.84 2.92 0.84
CA MET A 47 19.11 2.20 0.87
C MET A 47 18.94 0.71 0.57
N LEU A 48 17.72 0.29 0.22
CA LEU A 48 17.37 -1.10 -0.02
C LEU A 48 18.22 -1.75 -1.12
N PRO A 49 18.50 -1.11 -2.28
CA PRO A 49 19.38 -1.71 -3.28
C PRO A 49 20.76 -2.07 -2.72
N GLN A 50 21.40 -1.16 -1.98
CA GLN A 50 22.74 -1.36 -1.40
C GLN A 50 22.76 -2.38 -0.28
N ILE A 51 21.65 -2.53 0.45
CA ILE A 51 21.48 -3.55 1.48
C ILE A 51 21.41 -4.92 0.83
N LEU A 52 20.55 -5.07 -0.18
CA LEU A 52 20.31 -6.34 -0.87
C LEU A 52 21.50 -6.77 -1.75
N GLU A 53 22.19 -5.82 -2.38
CA GLU A 53 23.40 -6.08 -3.17
C GLU A 53 24.51 -6.78 -2.36
N ARG A 54 24.56 -6.59 -1.04
CA ARG A 54 25.52 -7.29 -0.17
C ARG A 54 25.21 -8.76 0.03
N THR A 55 24.00 -9.19 -0.31
CA THR A 55 23.49 -10.54 -0.02
C THR A 55 23.56 -11.47 -1.24
N THR A 56 23.71 -10.93 -2.45
CA THR A 56 23.66 -11.68 -3.70
C THR A 56 24.72 -11.19 -4.70
N ARG A 57 25.05 -12.03 -5.68
CA ARG A 57 25.87 -11.63 -6.85
C ARG A 57 25.02 -11.14 -8.02
N MET A 58 23.70 -11.27 -7.94
CA MET A 58 22.78 -10.68 -8.93
C MET A 58 22.89 -9.16 -8.89
N ARG A 59 22.68 -8.51 -10.04
CA ARG A 59 22.68 -7.04 -10.09
C ARG A 59 21.43 -6.51 -9.40
N VAL A 60 21.61 -5.67 -8.38
CA VAL A 60 20.49 -5.04 -7.66
C VAL A 60 20.54 -3.53 -7.86
N ALA A 61 19.46 -2.95 -8.35
CA ALA A 61 19.39 -1.50 -8.54
C ALA A 61 17.95 -1.00 -8.37
N ALA A 62 17.81 0.29 -8.03
CA ALA A 62 16.54 0.96 -8.22
C ALA A 62 16.17 0.93 -9.71
N ALA A 63 14.91 0.62 -10.01
CA ALA A 63 14.41 0.60 -11.37
C ALA A 63 14.48 1.99 -12.01
N VAL A 64 14.82 2.03 -13.29
CA VAL A 64 14.88 3.23 -14.12
C VAL A 64 13.83 3.12 -15.23
N ASP A 65 13.03 4.17 -15.45
CA ASP A 65 12.00 4.15 -16.48
C ASP A 65 12.59 3.87 -17.88
N GLY A 66 11.96 2.95 -18.60
CA GLY A 66 12.32 2.57 -19.96
C GLY A 66 13.52 1.64 -20.09
N GLU A 67 14.14 1.20 -18.98
CA GLU A 67 15.26 0.27 -19.06
C GLU A 67 14.79 -1.16 -19.44
N PRO A 68 15.60 -1.92 -20.20
CA PRO A 68 15.25 -3.28 -20.60
C PRO A 68 15.21 -4.23 -19.39
N ILE A 69 14.33 -5.22 -19.47
CA ILE A 69 14.26 -6.32 -18.51
C ILE A 69 15.34 -7.36 -18.84
N GLU A 70 16.25 -7.58 -17.88
CA GLU A 70 17.38 -8.51 -17.97
C GLU A 70 17.21 -9.63 -16.94
N GLN A 71 17.53 -10.87 -17.33
CA GLN A 71 17.62 -11.99 -16.40
C GLN A 71 18.83 -11.83 -15.46
N GLY A 72 18.75 -12.40 -14.25
CA GLY A 72 19.82 -12.27 -13.26
C GLY A 72 19.86 -10.89 -12.58
N ARG A 73 18.78 -10.11 -12.71
CA ARG A 73 18.66 -8.74 -12.20
C ARG A 73 17.47 -8.57 -11.25
N ILE A 74 17.69 -7.76 -10.22
CA ILE A 74 16.70 -7.39 -9.21
C ILE A 74 16.42 -5.89 -9.33
N TYR A 75 15.19 -5.57 -9.69
CA TYR A 75 14.67 -4.21 -9.85
C TYR A 75 13.92 -3.81 -8.59
N ILE A 76 14.40 -2.76 -7.93
CA ILE A 76 13.77 -2.22 -6.71
C ILE A 76 12.90 -1.03 -7.08
N ALA A 77 11.63 -1.06 -6.67
CA ALA A 77 10.72 0.07 -6.85
C ALA A 77 11.26 1.33 -6.13
N PRO A 78 11.45 2.46 -6.84
CA PRO A 78 11.90 3.69 -6.20
C PRO A 78 10.77 4.33 -5.38
N ALA A 79 11.16 5.07 -4.34
CA ALA A 79 10.20 5.79 -3.51
C ALA A 79 9.37 6.80 -4.34
N ASP A 80 8.11 6.98 -3.96
CA ASP A 80 7.14 7.88 -4.60
C ASP A 80 6.89 7.63 -6.10
N ASN A 81 7.24 6.45 -6.62
CA ASN A 81 6.91 6.03 -7.99
C ASN A 81 6.44 4.58 -7.98
N HIS A 82 5.49 4.23 -8.86
CA HIS A 82 5.10 2.83 -9.06
C HIS A 82 6.05 2.16 -10.04
N LEU A 83 6.48 0.94 -9.69
CA LEU A 83 7.19 0.02 -10.57
C LEU A 83 6.17 -0.77 -11.37
N MET A 84 6.19 -0.69 -12.69
CA MET A 84 5.28 -1.39 -13.59
C MET A 84 6.06 -2.09 -14.69
N LEU A 85 5.47 -3.13 -15.26
CA LEU A 85 6.11 -3.92 -16.32
C LEU A 85 5.44 -3.62 -17.66
N GLY A 86 6.25 -3.34 -18.67
CA GLY A 86 5.83 -3.32 -20.08
C GLY A 86 6.47 -4.48 -20.85
N ASP A 87 6.17 -4.59 -22.14
CA ASP A 87 6.73 -5.66 -22.98
C ASP A 87 8.25 -5.49 -23.17
N GLY A 88 9.02 -6.16 -22.33
CA GLY A 88 10.48 -6.19 -22.37
C GLY A 88 11.19 -5.02 -21.68
N PHE A 89 10.46 -4.09 -21.06
CA PHE A 89 11.04 -2.95 -20.35
C PHE A 89 10.29 -2.63 -19.04
N VAL A 90 10.99 -1.94 -18.15
CA VAL A 90 10.43 -1.46 -16.89
C VAL A 90 9.82 -0.07 -17.08
N ARG A 91 8.70 0.20 -16.41
CA ARG A 91 8.09 1.53 -16.30
C ARG A 91 8.16 2.01 -14.87
N VAL A 92 8.66 3.23 -14.67
CA VAL A 92 8.70 3.88 -13.36
C VAL A 92 7.93 5.18 -13.45
N MET A 93 6.72 5.18 -12.91
CA MET A 93 5.76 6.27 -13.13
C MET A 93 5.19 6.80 -11.82
N ARG A 94 5.06 8.12 -11.74
CA ARG A 94 4.38 8.80 -10.63
C ARG A 94 2.88 8.91 -10.89
N THR A 95 2.20 7.78 -11.03
CA THR A 95 0.73 7.74 -11.18
C THR A 95 0.03 7.81 -9.81
N ALA A 96 -1.30 7.82 -9.80
CA ALA A 96 -2.10 7.89 -8.58
C ALA A 96 -1.72 6.77 -7.59
N LYS A 97 -1.77 7.07 -6.29
CA LYS A 97 -1.53 6.08 -5.23
C LYS A 97 -2.57 4.96 -5.27
N GLU A 98 -2.16 3.78 -4.82
CA GLU A 98 -3.06 2.65 -4.56
C GLU A 98 -2.95 2.29 -3.07
N ASN A 99 -4.09 2.17 -2.38
CA ASN A 99 -4.20 1.95 -0.94
C ASN A 99 -3.38 2.95 -0.11
N GLY A 100 -3.30 4.21 -0.56
CA GLY A 100 -2.48 5.26 0.07
C GLY A 100 -0.97 5.17 -0.21
N HIS A 101 -0.50 4.15 -0.92
CA HIS A 101 0.92 3.88 -1.13
C HIS A 101 1.39 4.19 -2.56
N ARG A 102 2.67 4.58 -2.64
CA ARG A 102 3.44 4.73 -3.89
C ARG A 102 4.95 4.64 -3.54
N PRO A 103 5.64 3.53 -3.87
CA PRO A 103 5.15 2.38 -4.63
C PRO A 103 4.12 1.55 -3.86
N ALA A 104 3.14 1.00 -4.58
CA ALA A 104 2.23 -0.04 -4.09
C ALA A 104 2.53 -1.37 -4.80
N VAL A 105 2.21 -2.50 -4.16
CA VAL A 105 2.47 -3.85 -4.70
C VAL A 105 1.53 -4.17 -5.87
N ASP A 106 0.25 -3.82 -5.73
CA ASP A 106 -0.81 -4.21 -6.67
C ASP A 106 -0.56 -3.74 -8.13
N PRO A 107 -0.08 -2.51 -8.41
CA PRO A 107 0.26 -2.10 -9.78
C PRO A 107 1.35 -2.95 -10.44
N THR A 108 2.39 -3.33 -9.69
CA THR A 108 3.48 -4.18 -10.20
C THR A 108 2.94 -5.55 -10.55
N PHE A 109 2.16 -6.16 -9.65
CA PHE A 109 1.60 -7.49 -9.87
C PHE A 109 0.61 -7.50 -11.03
N ARG A 110 -0.28 -6.51 -11.09
CA ARG A 110 -1.28 -6.35 -12.15
C ARG A 110 -0.63 -6.20 -13.52
N THR A 111 0.33 -5.30 -13.67
CA THR A 111 1.01 -5.07 -14.96
C THR A 111 1.91 -6.25 -15.37
N ALA A 112 2.55 -6.92 -14.41
CA ALA A 112 3.29 -8.15 -14.68
C ALA A 112 2.36 -9.25 -15.20
N ALA A 113 1.24 -9.47 -14.52
CA ALA A 113 0.23 -10.44 -14.95
C ALA A 113 -0.28 -10.10 -16.36
N GLU A 114 -0.59 -8.82 -16.60
CA GLU A 114 -1.10 -8.33 -17.89
C GLU A 114 -0.17 -8.64 -19.06
N VAL A 115 1.14 -8.42 -18.89
CA VAL A 115 2.13 -8.55 -19.95
C VAL A 115 2.65 -9.98 -20.10
N TYR A 116 2.89 -10.67 -18.98
CA TYR A 116 3.64 -11.93 -18.95
C TYR A 116 2.79 -13.16 -18.61
N GLY A 117 1.55 -12.97 -18.16
CA GLY A 117 0.57 -14.02 -17.91
C GLY A 117 1.11 -15.16 -17.04
N SER A 118 1.07 -16.38 -17.57
CA SER A 118 1.49 -17.60 -16.87
C SER A 118 2.97 -17.68 -16.50
N ARG A 119 3.82 -16.81 -17.05
CA ARG A 119 5.24 -16.73 -16.70
C ARG A 119 5.49 -16.05 -15.35
N VAL A 120 4.48 -15.41 -14.77
CA VAL A 120 4.62 -14.62 -13.54
C VAL A 120 4.52 -15.50 -12.30
N VAL A 121 5.45 -15.28 -11.37
CA VAL A 121 5.32 -15.68 -9.96
C VAL A 121 5.11 -14.42 -9.13
N GLY A 122 3.97 -14.33 -8.45
CA GLY A 122 3.70 -13.30 -7.44
C GLY A 122 4.03 -13.81 -6.06
N VAL A 123 4.80 -13.04 -5.29
CA VAL A 123 5.25 -13.40 -3.94
C VAL A 123 4.81 -12.32 -2.95
N VAL A 124 3.90 -12.66 -2.04
CA VAL A 124 3.51 -11.77 -0.92
C VAL A 124 4.25 -12.19 0.34
N LEU A 125 4.98 -11.24 0.92
CA LEU A 125 5.79 -11.40 2.13
C LEU A 125 5.16 -10.64 3.32
N SER A 126 5.83 -10.71 4.47
CA SER A 126 5.50 -9.96 5.68
C SER A 126 5.10 -8.50 5.40
N GLY A 127 4.01 -8.09 6.04
CA GLY A 127 3.47 -6.74 5.96
C GLY A 127 2.12 -6.59 6.66
N MET A 128 1.66 -5.35 6.79
CA MET A 128 0.36 -5.03 7.38
C MET A 128 -0.71 -4.89 6.30
N ARG A 129 -1.97 -5.21 6.65
CA ARG A 129 -3.16 -5.06 5.80
C ARG A 129 -3.10 -5.93 4.54
N ASP A 130 -3.68 -5.48 3.44
CA ASP A 130 -4.08 -6.33 2.30
C ASP A 130 -3.34 -6.03 0.99
N CYS A 131 -2.36 -5.12 0.99
CA CYS A 131 -1.68 -4.72 -0.24
C CYS A 131 -1.02 -5.91 -0.95
N GLY A 132 -1.18 -5.98 -2.27
CA GLY A 132 -0.73 -7.10 -3.09
C GLY A 132 -1.78 -8.21 -3.25
N THR A 133 -2.84 -8.26 -2.43
CA THR A 133 -3.90 -9.28 -2.53
C THR A 133 -4.62 -9.20 -3.88
N SER A 134 -5.04 -8.00 -4.28
CA SER A 134 -5.75 -7.79 -5.54
C SER A 134 -4.86 -8.07 -6.75
N GLY A 135 -3.60 -7.62 -6.71
CA GLY A 135 -2.61 -7.90 -7.74
C GLY A 135 -2.28 -9.38 -7.85
N LEU A 136 -2.19 -10.11 -6.72
CA LEU A 136 -1.89 -11.54 -6.70
C LEU A 136 -3.04 -12.36 -7.27
N LEU A 137 -4.28 -11.93 -7.02
CA LEU A 137 -5.46 -12.49 -7.66
C LEU A 137 -5.43 -12.31 -9.19
N GLU A 138 -4.97 -11.15 -9.68
CA GLU A 138 -4.82 -10.92 -11.11
C GLU A 138 -3.74 -11.83 -11.73
N ILE A 139 -2.62 -12.06 -11.02
CA ILE A 139 -1.60 -13.05 -11.42
C ILE A 139 -2.26 -14.43 -11.57
N LYS A 140 -3.07 -14.87 -10.60
CA LYS A 140 -3.79 -16.14 -10.69
C LYS A 140 -4.78 -16.20 -11.85
N ARG A 141 -5.56 -15.14 -12.08
CA ARG A 141 -6.53 -15.06 -13.19
C ARG A 141 -5.87 -15.21 -14.55
N ARG A 142 -4.60 -14.81 -14.67
CA ARG A 142 -3.82 -14.92 -15.92
C ARG A 142 -2.94 -16.18 -15.99
N GLY A 143 -3.16 -17.13 -15.09
CA GLY A 143 -2.48 -18.42 -15.06
C GLY A 143 -1.08 -18.39 -14.45
N GLY A 144 -0.70 -17.29 -13.78
CA GLY A 144 0.53 -17.22 -13.00
C GLY A 144 0.44 -17.99 -11.68
N ILE A 145 1.55 -17.97 -10.95
CA ILE A 145 1.70 -18.66 -9.66
C ILE A 145 1.64 -17.66 -8.52
N ALA A 146 0.82 -17.94 -7.52
CA ALA A 146 0.76 -17.18 -6.28
C ALA A 146 1.51 -17.92 -5.16
N VAL A 147 2.49 -17.23 -4.59
CA VAL A 147 3.32 -17.68 -3.48
C VAL A 147 3.14 -16.71 -2.32
N VAL A 148 2.98 -17.24 -1.12
CA VAL A 148 2.80 -16.46 0.11
C VAL A 148 3.76 -16.97 1.18
N GLN A 149 4.41 -16.06 1.90
CA GLN A 149 5.15 -16.42 3.12
C GLN A 149 4.17 -16.98 4.15
N ASP A 150 4.50 -18.09 4.82
CA ASP A 150 3.67 -18.61 5.91
C ASP A 150 3.42 -17.53 6.98
N PRO A 151 2.16 -17.15 7.28
CA PRO A 151 1.86 -16.11 8.26
C PRO A 151 2.44 -16.39 9.65
N ARG A 152 2.67 -17.67 10.01
CA ARG A 152 3.27 -18.05 11.30
C ARG A 152 4.76 -17.72 11.39
N ASP A 153 5.40 -17.51 10.25
CA ASP A 153 6.81 -17.16 10.09
C ASP A 153 7.00 -15.67 9.73
N ALA A 154 5.92 -14.97 9.37
CA ALA A 154 5.94 -13.54 9.07
C ALA A 154 5.99 -12.69 10.34
N LEU A 155 6.85 -11.67 10.36
CA LEU A 155 6.91 -10.70 11.47
C LEU A 155 5.59 -9.91 11.57
N PHE A 156 5.00 -9.60 10.41
CA PHE A 156 3.68 -8.99 10.27
C PHE A 156 2.84 -9.89 9.36
N PRO A 157 1.88 -10.66 9.93
CA PRO A 157 1.19 -11.73 9.20
C PRO A 157 0.01 -11.28 8.35
N GLU A 158 -0.42 -10.02 8.44
CA GLU A 158 -1.68 -9.55 7.85
C GLU A 158 -1.67 -9.60 6.32
N MET A 159 -0.63 -9.11 5.65
CA MET A 159 -0.51 -9.18 4.18
C MET A 159 -0.54 -10.62 3.66
N PRO A 160 0.29 -11.54 4.18
CA PRO A 160 0.19 -12.95 3.85
C PRO A 160 -1.19 -13.57 4.14
N GLN A 161 -1.78 -13.26 5.30
CA GLN A 161 -3.09 -13.80 5.66
C GLN A 161 -4.19 -13.33 4.72
N SER A 162 -4.21 -12.04 4.37
CA SER A 162 -5.14 -11.46 3.40
C SER A 162 -5.04 -12.16 2.05
N ALA A 163 -3.81 -12.44 1.57
CA ALA A 163 -3.61 -13.19 0.34
C ALA A 163 -4.18 -14.62 0.42
N LEU A 164 -3.99 -15.34 1.53
CA LEU A 164 -4.54 -16.68 1.73
C LEU A 164 -6.07 -16.71 1.78
N ASP A 165 -6.67 -15.68 2.37
CA ASP A 165 -8.12 -15.62 2.55
C ASP A 165 -8.85 -15.30 1.23
N ASN A 166 -8.18 -14.64 0.28
CA ASN A 166 -8.81 -14.03 -0.89
C ASN A 166 -8.30 -14.55 -2.25
N VAL A 167 -7.18 -15.27 -2.27
CA VAL A 167 -6.53 -15.74 -3.50
C VAL A 167 -6.39 -17.26 -3.46
N PRO A 168 -6.61 -17.99 -4.57
CA PRO A 168 -6.22 -19.39 -4.67
C PRO A 168 -4.69 -19.52 -4.72
N VAL A 169 -4.05 -19.40 -3.55
CA VAL A 169 -2.60 -19.47 -3.37
C VAL A 169 -2.10 -20.87 -3.69
N ASP A 170 -1.07 -20.98 -4.54
CA ASP A 170 -0.47 -22.26 -4.92
C ASP A 170 0.50 -22.77 -3.85
N TYR A 171 1.25 -21.85 -3.24
CA TYR A 171 2.26 -22.18 -2.23
C TYR A 171 2.21 -21.23 -1.04
N CYS A 172 2.01 -21.79 0.14
CA CYS A 172 2.21 -21.12 1.42
C CYS A 172 3.36 -21.81 2.15
N VAL A 173 4.51 -21.16 2.24
CA VAL A 173 5.73 -21.79 2.80
C VAL A 173 6.51 -20.85 3.71
N PRO A 174 7.23 -21.36 4.73
CA PRO A 174 8.13 -20.54 5.53
C PRO A 174 9.21 -19.87 4.69
N LEU A 175 9.74 -18.73 5.16
CA LEU A 175 10.76 -17.94 4.47
C LEU A 175 11.97 -18.77 4.02
N ALA A 176 12.44 -19.69 4.87
CA ALA A 176 13.57 -20.57 4.56
C ALA A 176 13.33 -21.49 3.34
N ARG A 177 12.07 -21.73 2.95
CA ARG A 177 11.69 -22.55 1.80
C ARG A 177 11.39 -21.73 0.55
N LEU A 178 11.25 -20.41 0.66
CA LEU A 178 10.98 -19.55 -0.49
C LEU A 178 12.12 -19.55 -1.53
N PRO A 179 13.42 -19.37 -1.16
CA PRO A 179 14.48 -19.37 -2.18
C PRO A 179 14.56 -20.67 -3.01
N PRO A 180 14.61 -21.88 -2.42
CA PRO A 180 14.64 -23.11 -3.23
C PRO A 180 13.35 -23.31 -4.03
N LEU A 181 12.18 -22.93 -3.48
CA LEU A 181 10.92 -22.98 -4.23
C LEU A 181 10.97 -22.09 -5.48
N LEU A 182 11.42 -20.84 -5.36
CA LEU A 182 11.52 -19.93 -6.51
C LEU A 182 12.52 -20.46 -7.55
N ALA A 183 13.65 -21.02 -7.11
CA ALA A 183 14.61 -21.66 -8.01
C ALA A 183 13.99 -22.82 -8.79
N ASP A 184 13.19 -23.67 -8.13
CA ASP A 184 12.49 -24.79 -8.76
C ASP A 184 11.42 -24.31 -9.74
N LEU A 185 10.61 -23.31 -9.37
CA LEU A 185 9.55 -22.76 -10.22
C LEU A 185 10.08 -22.19 -11.53
N VAL A 186 11.21 -21.49 -11.49
CA VAL A 186 11.83 -20.92 -12.71
C VAL A 186 12.19 -22.02 -13.72
N GLN A 187 12.51 -23.24 -13.27
CA GLN A 187 12.84 -24.38 -14.14
C GLN A 187 11.59 -25.10 -14.70
N GLN A 188 10.42 -24.86 -14.10
CA GLN A 188 9.17 -25.44 -14.57
C GLN A 188 8.69 -24.70 -15.83
N ARG A 189 8.09 -25.44 -16.76
CA ARG A 189 7.51 -24.85 -17.96
C ARG A 189 6.24 -24.09 -17.58
N ALA A 190 6.19 -22.81 -17.91
CA ALA A 190 4.97 -22.04 -17.76
C ALA A 190 3.85 -22.67 -18.61
N GLY A 191 2.68 -22.85 -17.99
CA GLY A 191 1.48 -23.33 -18.69
C GLY A 191 1.00 -22.33 -19.74
N GLN A 192 0.00 -22.70 -20.54
CA GLN A 192 -0.69 -21.72 -21.38
C GLN A 192 -1.58 -20.84 -20.50
N ALA A 193 -1.56 -19.53 -20.75
CA ALA A 193 -2.53 -18.63 -20.13
C ALA A 193 -3.96 -19.11 -20.47
N PRO A 194 -4.93 -19.01 -19.54
CA PRO A 194 -6.32 -19.33 -19.83
C PRO A 194 -6.77 -18.57 -21.08
N ALA A 195 -7.46 -19.26 -22.00
CA ALA A 195 -7.90 -18.67 -23.28
C ALA A 195 -8.88 -17.49 -23.12
N GLU A 196 -9.46 -17.34 -21.93
CA GLU A 196 -10.38 -16.27 -21.54
C GLU A 196 -10.06 -15.84 -20.11
N ALA A 197 -8.94 -15.15 -19.91
CA ALA A 197 -8.90 -14.21 -18.78
C ALA A 197 -9.78 -13.04 -19.21
N GLU A 198 -11.05 -13.03 -18.77
CA GLU A 198 -11.90 -11.85 -18.89
C GLU A 198 -11.07 -10.66 -18.39
N SER A 199 -10.67 -9.78 -19.30
CA SER A 199 -10.15 -8.48 -18.91
C SER A 199 -11.15 -7.88 -17.91
N PRO A 200 -10.73 -7.32 -16.77
CA PRO A 200 -11.59 -6.41 -16.04
C PRO A 200 -11.89 -5.25 -16.98
N GLN A 201 -12.95 -5.38 -17.77
CA GLN A 201 -13.38 -4.38 -18.73
C GLN A 201 -13.77 -3.16 -17.91
N GLY A 202 -13.06 -2.07 -18.19
CA GLY A 202 -13.31 -0.77 -17.61
C GLY A 202 -12.78 0.36 -18.49
N LEU A 203 -12.76 0.13 -19.81
CA LEU A 203 -12.63 1.19 -20.81
C LEU A 203 -13.78 1.02 -21.82
N VAL A 204 -14.76 1.90 -21.66
CA VAL A 204 -15.78 2.31 -22.63
C VAL A 204 -16.87 1.28 -22.98
N GLY A 205 -18.08 1.51 -22.45
CA GLY A 205 -19.28 1.34 -23.26
C GLY A 205 -20.25 0.21 -22.91
N GLU A 206 -20.60 0.00 -21.64
CA GLU A 206 -21.87 -0.67 -21.29
C GLU A 206 -22.65 0.18 -20.27
N LYS A 207 -23.97 0.20 -20.42
CA LYS A 207 -24.89 0.98 -19.57
C LYS A 207 -24.87 0.40 -18.16
N VAL A 208 -23.96 0.90 -17.32
CA VAL A 208 -24.00 0.71 -15.88
C VAL A 208 -25.06 1.67 -15.33
N GLU A 209 -26.01 1.15 -14.55
CA GLU A 209 -26.88 1.94 -13.68
C GLU A 209 -26.02 2.97 -12.94
N ALA A 210 -26.51 4.21 -12.78
CA ALA A 210 -25.70 5.33 -12.30
C ALA A 210 -24.87 4.91 -11.07
N PRO A 211 -23.52 5.04 -11.11
CA PRO A 211 -22.68 4.49 -10.05
C PRO A 211 -23.05 5.18 -8.74
N GLU A 212 -23.49 4.39 -7.76
CA GLU A 212 -23.78 4.89 -6.42
C GLU A 212 -22.51 5.55 -5.89
N ILE A 213 -22.61 6.85 -5.60
CA ILE A 213 -21.53 7.59 -4.95
C ILE A 213 -21.49 7.09 -3.50
N GLU A 214 -20.52 6.25 -3.17
CA GLU A 214 -20.41 5.69 -1.83
C GLU A 214 -19.51 6.57 -0.92
N PHE A 215 -18.38 7.06 -1.45
CA PHE A 215 -17.36 7.74 -0.63
C PHE A 215 -16.64 8.88 -1.35
N THR A 216 -15.93 9.72 -0.58
CA THR A 216 -15.02 10.75 -1.09
C THR A 216 -13.58 10.26 -1.02
N CYS A 217 -12.83 10.42 -2.10
CA CYS A 217 -11.42 10.07 -2.21
C CYS A 217 -10.58 10.96 -1.27
N PRO A 218 -9.89 10.39 -0.27
CA PRO A 218 -9.10 11.19 0.66
C PRO A 218 -7.95 11.97 -0.02
N ASP A 219 -7.28 11.37 -1.00
CA ASP A 219 -6.14 12.01 -1.67
C ASP A 219 -6.52 13.16 -2.65
N CYS A 220 -7.76 13.22 -3.17
CA CYS A 220 -8.12 14.21 -4.20
C CYS A 220 -9.48 14.89 -4.04
N GLY A 221 -10.28 14.51 -3.03
CA GLY A 221 -11.63 15.05 -2.80
C GLY A 221 -12.68 14.67 -3.86
N GLY A 222 -12.34 13.82 -4.81
CA GLY A 222 -13.27 13.36 -5.86
C GLY A 222 -14.16 12.21 -5.40
N ASN A 223 -15.25 11.95 -6.12
CA ASN A 223 -16.13 10.81 -5.83
C ASN A 223 -15.42 9.49 -6.11
N LEU A 224 -15.57 8.53 -5.19
CA LEU A 224 -15.18 7.15 -5.37
C LEU A 224 -16.36 6.34 -5.91
N THR A 225 -16.08 5.56 -6.94
CA THR A 225 -17.00 4.57 -7.49
C THR A 225 -16.53 3.18 -7.11
N ARG A 226 -17.46 2.34 -6.66
CA ARG A 226 -17.21 0.93 -6.39
C ARG A 226 -16.91 0.17 -7.69
N ASN A 227 -15.96 -0.76 -7.63
CA ASN A 227 -15.60 -1.69 -8.69
C ASN A 227 -15.40 -3.10 -8.11
N GLY A 228 -15.89 -4.10 -8.83
CA GLY A 228 -15.74 -5.50 -8.43
C GLY A 228 -16.54 -5.89 -7.19
N ASP A 229 -16.36 -7.14 -6.78
CA ASP A 229 -17.04 -7.77 -5.66
C ASP A 229 -16.10 -8.73 -4.90
N GLY A 230 -16.50 -9.08 -3.67
CA GLY A 230 -15.73 -9.96 -2.78
C GLY A 230 -14.26 -9.53 -2.66
N ALA A 231 -13.35 -10.46 -2.98
CA ALA A 231 -11.89 -10.25 -2.97
C ALA A 231 -11.37 -9.22 -3.98
N THR A 232 -12.20 -8.78 -4.95
CA THR A 232 -11.86 -7.73 -5.92
C THR A 232 -12.53 -6.40 -5.66
N LEU A 233 -13.29 -6.31 -4.57
CA LEU A 233 -13.94 -5.08 -4.18
C LEU A 233 -12.90 -3.97 -4.03
N SER A 234 -13.09 -2.89 -4.78
CA SER A 234 -12.21 -1.73 -4.71
C SER A 234 -12.96 -0.45 -5.06
N PHE A 235 -12.46 0.68 -4.58
CA PHE A 235 -12.99 2.01 -4.80
C PHE A 235 -12.02 2.80 -5.66
N ARG A 236 -12.50 3.40 -6.75
CA ARG A 236 -11.65 4.18 -7.67
C ARG A 236 -12.21 5.58 -7.87
N CYS A 237 -11.32 6.58 -7.89
CA CYS A 237 -11.69 7.95 -8.29
C CYS A 237 -11.33 8.24 -9.74
N LYS A 238 -11.85 9.33 -10.31
CA LYS A 238 -11.55 9.75 -11.69
C LYS A 238 -10.06 10.07 -11.95
N VAL A 239 -9.30 10.45 -10.93
CA VAL A 239 -7.86 10.73 -11.02
C VAL A 239 -7.04 9.43 -11.08
N GLY A 240 -7.63 8.30 -10.68
CA GLY A 240 -7.01 6.97 -10.72
C GLY A 240 -6.58 6.42 -9.36
N HIS A 241 -6.78 7.14 -8.24
CA HIS A 241 -6.57 6.56 -6.91
C HIS A 241 -7.50 5.36 -6.75
N ARG A 242 -6.95 4.27 -6.21
CA ARG A 242 -7.70 3.05 -5.96
C ARG A 242 -7.45 2.57 -4.53
N TYR A 243 -8.50 2.07 -3.89
CA TYR A 243 -8.46 1.59 -2.51
C TYR A 243 -9.20 0.26 -2.40
N SER A 244 -8.67 -0.69 -1.64
CA SER A 244 -9.46 -1.74 -1.01
C SER A 244 -10.31 -1.15 0.13
N PRO A 245 -11.28 -1.88 0.68
CA PRO A 245 -12.04 -1.44 1.84
C PRO A 245 -11.14 -1.05 3.02
N GLU A 246 -10.20 -1.91 3.36
CA GLU A 246 -9.24 -1.72 4.45
C GLU A 246 -8.34 -0.52 4.16
N GLY A 247 -7.75 -0.47 2.95
CA GLY A 247 -6.91 0.65 2.54
C GLY A 247 -7.65 2.00 2.49
N LEU A 248 -8.96 2.00 2.22
CA LEU A 248 -9.76 3.24 2.26
C LEU A 248 -10.00 3.69 3.71
N GLU A 249 -10.38 2.78 4.60
CA GLU A 249 -10.60 3.08 6.02
C GLU A 249 -9.36 3.71 6.65
N ASP A 250 -8.19 3.16 6.34
CA ASP A 250 -6.93 3.65 6.87
C ASP A 250 -6.58 5.06 6.40
N VAL A 251 -6.67 5.31 5.10
CA VAL A 251 -6.36 6.62 4.55
C VAL A 251 -7.40 7.66 5.01
N GLN A 252 -8.65 7.26 5.25
CA GLN A 252 -9.64 8.14 5.88
C GLN A 252 -9.26 8.47 7.33
N MET A 253 -8.79 7.49 8.10
CA MET A 253 -8.34 7.70 9.47
C MET A 253 -7.13 8.63 9.53
N GLU A 254 -6.13 8.43 8.66
CA GLU A 254 -4.97 9.31 8.53
C GLU A 254 -5.38 10.74 8.12
N ALA A 255 -6.32 10.87 7.17
CA ALA A 255 -6.84 12.17 6.74
C ALA A 255 -7.60 12.89 7.87
N LEU A 256 -8.40 12.16 8.67
CA LEU A 256 -9.08 12.70 9.84
C LEU A 256 -8.07 13.20 10.89
N GLU A 257 -7.06 12.38 11.21
CA GLU A 257 -6.02 12.77 12.18
C GLU A 257 -5.28 14.03 11.71
N ALA A 258 -4.87 14.08 10.44
CA ALA A 258 -4.22 15.25 9.87
C ALA A 258 -5.10 16.50 9.95
N ALA A 259 -6.40 16.38 9.65
CA ALA A 259 -7.35 17.48 9.74
C ALA A 259 -7.51 17.99 11.19
N LEU A 260 -7.55 17.09 12.17
CA LEU A 260 -7.61 17.44 13.59
C LEU A 260 -6.35 18.18 14.05
N TRP A 261 -5.16 17.78 13.59
CA TRP A 261 -3.92 18.50 13.86
C TRP A 261 -3.90 19.91 13.26
N VAL A 262 -4.40 20.07 12.02
CA VAL A 262 -4.55 21.38 11.38
C VAL A 262 -5.54 22.25 12.15
N ALA A 263 -6.66 21.69 12.58
CA ALA A 263 -7.66 22.40 13.37
C ALA A 263 -7.07 22.86 14.71
N LEU A 264 -6.37 21.98 15.42
CA LEU A 264 -5.71 22.32 16.69
C LEU A 264 -4.71 23.46 16.52
N ARG A 265 -3.81 23.37 15.54
CA ARG A 265 -2.82 24.42 15.26
C ARG A 265 -3.51 25.75 14.96
N THR A 266 -4.54 25.73 14.10
CA THR A 266 -5.30 26.94 13.73
C THR A 266 -5.96 27.59 14.96
N ILE A 267 -6.50 26.78 15.86
CA ILE A 267 -7.11 27.26 17.11
C ILE A 267 -6.06 27.86 18.04
N GLU A 268 -4.91 27.21 18.21
CA GLU A 268 -3.80 27.69 19.04
C GLU A 268 -3.21 29.00 18.50
N ASP A 269 -3.02 29.10 17.18
CA ASP A 269 -2.55 30.32 16.52
C ASP A 269 -3.57 31.47 16.69
N THR A 270 -4.87 31.16 16.61
CA THR A 270 -5.94 32.14 16.86
C THR A 270 -5.90 32.63 18.31
N ALA A 271 -5.72 31.73 19.29
CA ALA A 271 -5.58 32.09 20.70
C ALA A 271 -4.34 32.96 20.95
N ALA A 272 -3.21 32.61 20.34
CA ALA A 272 -1.96 33.37 20.44
C ALA A 272 -2.10 34.78 19.84
N LEU A 273 -2.75 34.92 18.69
CA LEU A 273 -3.02 36.22 18.08
C LEU A 273 -3.97 37.06 18.94
N ALA A 274 -5.07 36.47 19.43
CA ALA A 274 -6.03 37.16 20.29
C ALA A 274 -5.37 37.65 21.58
N ARG A 275 -4.50 36.86 22.21
CA ARG A 275 -3.69 37.29 23.37
C ARG A 275 -2.87 38.56 23.07
N ARG A 276 -2.16 38.58 21.94
CA ARG A 276 -1.36 39.74 21.52
C ARG A 276 -2.24 40.98 21.28
N MET A 277 -3.44 40.79 20.74
CA MET A 277 -4.39 41.89 20.52
C MET A 277 -4.99 42.42 21.82
N ALA A 278 -5.28 41.54 22.79
CA ALA A 278 -5.72 41.94 24.13
C ALA A 278 -4.66 42.79 24.84
N MET A 279 -3.39 42.37 24.81
CA MET A 279 -2.28 43.14 25.39
C MET A 279 -2.15 44.54 24.78
N ARG A 280 -2.21 44.65 23.44
CA ARG A 280 -2.17 45.96 22.75
C ARG A 280 -3.37 46.84 23.07
N ALA A 281 -4.55 46.25 23.24
CA ALA A 281 -5.74 46.99 23.65
C ALA A 281 -5.59 47.51 25.09
N ALA A 282 -5.01 46.70 25.99
CA ALA A 282 -4.70 47.09 27.36
C ALA A 282 -3.70 48.26 27.41
N GLU A 283 -2.60 48.20 26.64
CA GLU A 283 -1.62 49.28 26.53
C GLU A 283 -2.23 50.62 26.07
N ARG A 284 -3.33 50.56 25.32
CA ARG A 284 -4.05 51.73 24.78
C ARG A 284 -5.31 52.11 25.57
N ASN A 285 -5.55 51.49 26.73
CA ASN A 285 -6.77 51.65 27.53
C ASN A 285 -8.08 51.41 26.75
N GLN A 286 -8.06 50.53 25.74
CA GLN A 286 -9.24 50.17 24.94
C GLN A 286 -10.01 49.00 25.60
N VAL A 287 -10.72 49.29 26.69
CA VAL A 287 -11.35 48.27 27.57
C VAL A 287 -12.29 47.32 26.81
N HIS A 288 -13.17 47.83 25.94
CA HIS A 288 -14.09 46.97 25.18
C HIS A 288 -13.37 46.02 24.22
N MET A 289 -12.30 46.50 23.57
CA MET A 289 -11.51 45.67 22.67
C MET A 289 -10.69 44.62 23.42
N MET A 290 -10.16 44.98 24.59
CA MET A 290 -9.45 44.06 25.48
C MET A 290 -10.36 42.89 25.87
N ALA A 291 -11.55 43.18 26.43
CA ALA A 291 -12.50 42.15 26.84
C ALA A 291 -12.94 41.24 25.68
N HIS A 292 -13.16 41.82 24.49
CA HIS A 292 -13.47 41.04 23.28
C HIS A 292 -12.37 40.05 22.90
N PHE A 293 -11.11 40.46 22.98
CA PHE A 293 -10.00 39.58 22.67
C PHE A 293 -9.73 38.55 23.77
N GLU A 294 -9.92 38.89 25.05
CA GLU A 294 -9.84 37.94 26.16
C GLU A 294 -10.89 36.83 26.04
N GLU A 295 -12.12 37.18 25.68
CA GLU A 295 -13.16 36.19 25.43
C GLU A 295 -12.80 35.27 24.24
N LYS A 296 -12.25 35.83 23.16
CA LYS A 296 -11.75 35.02 22.04
C LYS A 296 -10.64 34.06 22.44
N VAL A 297 -9.74 34.46 23.35
CA VAL A 297 -8.71 33.57 23.89
C VAL A 297 -9.36 32.41 24.63
N ARG A 298 -10.28 32.70 25.56
CA ARG A 298 -10.98 31.68 26.36
C ARG A 298 -11.68 30.65 25.47
N VAL A 299 -12.47 31.11 24.49
CA VAL A 299 -13.19 30.23 23.56
C VAL A 299 -12.22 29.38 22.72
N ALA A 300 -11.11 29.95 22.26
CA ALA A 300 -10.12 29.20 21.49
C ALA A 300 -9.43 28.13 22.36
N GLU A 301 -9.07 28.42 23.61
CA GLU A 301 -8.47 27.46 24.53
C GLU A 301 -9.41 26.28 24.85
N GLU A 302 -10.69 26.57 25.14
CA GLU A 302 -11.70 25.54 25.38
C GLU A 302 -11.87 24.60 24.18
N ARG A 303 -11.92 25.15 22.96
CA ARG A 303 -11.99 24.36 21.71
C ARG A 303 -10.71 23.57 21.47
N GLY A 304 -9.55 24.16 21.71
CA GLY A 304 -8.26 23.49 21.56
C GLY A 304 -8.14 22.29 22.49
N ALA A 305 -8.64 22.40 23.73
CA ALA A 305 -8.66 21.29 24.67
C ALA A 305 -9.53 20.11 24.18
N LEU A 306 -10.69 20.39 23.57
CA LEU A 306 -11.56 19.36 22.98
C LEU A 306 -10.86 18.59 21.85
N VAL A 307 -10.27 19.32 20.89
CA VAL A 307 -9.56 18.70 19.75
C VAL A 307 -8.34 17.91 20.24
N ARG A 308 -7.60 18.43 21.22
CA ARG A 308 -6.45 17.73 21.82
C ARG A 308 -6.86 16.42 22.50
N ARG A 309 -8.00 16.39 23.20
CA ARG A 309 -8.52 15.15 23.80
C ARG A 309 -8.84 14.10 22.74
N ALA A 310 -9.49 14.52 21.65
CA ALA A 310 -9.80 13.63 20.54
C ALA A 310 -8.52 13.05 19.89
N LEU A 311 -7.48 13.86 19.71
CA LEU A 311 -6.19 13.43 19.17
C LEU A 311 -5.41 12.47 20.09
N LEU A 312 -5.43 12.71 21.41
CA LEU A 312 -4.60 11.94 22.37
C LEU A 312 -5.28 10.66 22.87
N GLY A 313 -6.52 10.37 22.46
CA GLY A 313 -7.24 9.15 22.86
C GLY A 313 -7.44 8.99 24.38
N LYS A 314 -7.32 10.07 25.18
CA LYS A 314 -7.52 10.00 26.63
C LYS A 314 -9.00 10.15 26.98
N ASP A 315 -9.72 9.05 26.80
CA ASP A 315 -10.72 8.55 27.74
C ASP A 315 -10.26 7.17 28.24
N ALA A 316 -9.26 7.17 29.12
CA ALA A 316 -9.08 6.05 30.05
C ALA A 316 -10.15 6.22 31.15
N GLY A 317 -11.32 5.60 30.95
CA GLY A 317 -12.42 5.69 31.92
C GLY A 317 -13.76 5.17 31.42
N ASP A 318 -13.78 3.97 30.82
CA ASP A 318 -14.77 2.91 31.08
C ASP A 318 -14.65 1.85 29.98
N GLY A 319 -14.16 0.68 30.38
CA GLY A 319 -14.05 -0.48 29.51
C GLY A 319 -15.44 -0.98 29.12
N VAL A 320 -15.76 -0.91 27.83
CA VAL A 320 -16.70 -1.84 27.21
C VAL A 320 -15.85 -2.87 26.47
N PRO A 321 -15.89 -4.15 26.84
CA PRO A 321 -15.11 -5.17 26.15
C PRO A 321 -15.65 -5.31 24.73
N VAL A 322 -14.78 -5.09 23.75
CA VAL A 322 -14.99 -5.48 22.36
C VAL A 322 -15.34 -6.96 22.35
N ARG A 323 -16.58 -7.30 21.98
CA ARG A 323 -17.05 -8.68 21.88
C ARG A 323 -16.15 -9.42 20.89
N GLN A 324 -15.36 -10.36 21.40
CA GLN A 324 -14.69 -11.37 20.59
C GLN A 324 -15.75 -12.13 19.79
N ARG A 325 -15.60 -12.16 18.46
CA ARG A 325 -16.39 -13.05 17.60
C ARG A 325 -16.16 -14.50 18.05
N PRO A 326 -17.20 -15.35 18.18
CA PRO A 326 -17.01 -16.73 18.58
C PRO A 326 -16.21 -17.47 17.50
N LYS A 327 -15.15 -18.17 17.92
CA LYS A 327 -14.47 -19.17 17.12
C LYS A 327 -15.52 -20.18 16.64
N ARG A 328 -15.76 -20.25 15.32
CA ARG A 328 -16.47 -21.39 14.75
C ARG A 328 -15.55 -22.60 14.87
N SER A 329 -15.94 -23.52 15.74
CA SER A 329 -15.39 -24.85 15.87
C SER A 329 -15.83 -25.72 14.68
N LEU A 330 -14.84 -26.33 14.02
CA LEU A 330 -14.86 -27.48 13.09
C LEU A 330 -15.79 -27.41 11.88
#